data_AF-A0A9P7CAN1-F1
#
_entry.id   AF-A0A9P7CAN1-F1
#
_cell.length_a   1.000
_cell.length_b   1.000
_cell.length_c   1.000
_cell.angle_alpha   90.00
_cell.angle_beta   90.00
_cell.angle_gamma   90.00
#
_symmetry.space_group_name_H-M   'P 1'
#
loop_
_entity.id
_entity.type
_entity.pdbx_description
1 polymer ?
#
loop_
_entity_poly.entity_id
_entity_poly.type
_entity_poly.pdbx_seq_one_letter_code
_entity_poly.pdbx_strand_id
1 'polypeptide(L)'
;MSLLLLVLGDRYVVTFVRQPLETIKDHFRRIASGDLTTPIASYGRNSAGQLIPYLQDMQASLVRTVHAVRDGVVEINAGSSEIAAGNGALSERSERQAAHLQETAASMEELTATVRQNAAHARQASELAASTQNAASDGNTAMQRVVATMQAIEGAPASGH
;
A
#
# COMPACT_ATOMS: atom_id res chain seq x y z
N MET A 1 -43.84 -71.90 -26.48
CA MET A 1 -43.67 -71.56 -25.03
C MET A 1 -42.23 -71.12 -24.74
N SER A 2 -41.21 -71.93 -25.07
CA SER A 2 -39.79 -71.58 -24.88
C SER A 2 -39.35 -70.26 -25.58
N LEU A 3 -39.77 -70.05 -26.83
CA LEU A 3 -39.47 -68.82 -27.58
C LEU A 3 -40.12 -67.56 -26.96
N LEU A 4 -41.31 -67.71 -26.38
CA LEU A 4 -42.02 -66.61 -25.73
C LEU A 4 -41.31 -66.18 -24.43
N LEU A 5 -40.82 -67.14 -23.65
CA LEU A 5 -40.05 -66.88 -22.43
C LEU A 5 -38.71 -66.19 -22.73
N LEU A 6 -38.04 -66.56 -23.81
CA LEU A 6 -36.81 -65.88 -24.24
C LEU A 6 -37.07 -64.42 -24.61
N VAL A 7 -38.12 -64.14 -25.39
CA VAL A 7 -38.48 -62.77 -25.79
C VAL A 7 -38.92 -61.92 -24.60
N LEU A 8 -39.68 -62.50 -23.66
CA LEU A 8 -40.09 -61.81 -22.44
C LEU A 8 -38.91 -61.54 -21.50
N GLY A 9 -38.00 -62.50 -21.34
CA GLY A 9 -36.79 -62.36 -20.54
C GLY A 9 -35.84 -61.30 -21.09
N ASP A 10 -35.59 -61.31 -22.40
CA ASP A 10 -34.78 -60.29 -23.08
C ASP A 10 -35.39 -58.89 -22.87
N ARG A 11 -36.70 -58.75 -23.12
CA ARG A 11 -37.39 -57.47 -22.94
C ARG A 11 -37.36 -56.99 -21.48
N TYR A 12 -37.44 -57.92 -20.53
CA TYR A 12 -37.31 -57.60 -19.11
C TYR A 12 -35.90 -57.09 -18.78
N VAL A 13 -34.83 -57.78 -19.21
CA VAL A 13 -33.45 -57.35 -18.95
C VAL A 13 -33.14 -56.00 -19.60
N VAL A 14 -33.57 -55.79 -20.84
CA VAL A 14 -33.35 -54.50 -21.53
C VAL A 14 -34.05 -53.35 -20.80
N THR A 15 -35.30 -53.53 -20.40
CA THR A 15 -36.11 -52.45 -19.80
C THR A 15 -35.77 -52.22 -18.32
N PHE A 16 -35.52 -53.29 -17.57
CA PHE A 16 -35.32 -53.22 -16.12
C PHE A 16 -33.84 -53.23 -15.69
N VAL A 17 -32.88 -53.48 -16.57
CA VAL A 17 -31.45 -53.47 -16.20
C VAL A 17 -30.65 -52.55 -17.12
N ARG A 18 -30.74 -52.74 -18.44
CA ARG A 18 -29.90 -52.00 -19.40
C ARG A 18 -30.24 -50.51 -19.46
N GLN A 19 -31.52 -50.16 -19.63
CA GLN A 19 -31.96 -48.76 -19.69
C GLN A 19 -31.57 -47.94 -18.45
N PRO A 20 -31.85 -48.38 -17.20
CA PRO A 20 -31.43 -47.63 -16.01
C PRO A 20 -29.91 -47.42 -15.92
N LEU A 21 -29.11 -48.43 -16.28
CA LEU A 21 -27.65 -48.33 -16.21
C LEU A 21 -27.08 -47.36 -17.25
N GLU A 22 -27.64 -47.31 -18.45
CA GLU A 22 -27.24 -46.30 -19.45
C GLU A 22 -27.59 -44.89 -18.96
N THR A 23 -28.76 -44.67 -18.37
CA THR A 23 -29.12 -43.39 -17.76
C THR A 23 -28.14 -42.96 -16.67
N ILE A 24 -27.76 -43.88 -15.77
CA ILE A 24 -26.77 -43.62 -14.71
C ILE A 24 -25.40 -43.27 -15.32
N LYS A 25 -24.94 -44.02 -16.33
CA LYS A 25 -23.68 -43.74 -17.04
C LYS A 25 -23.69 -42.35 -17.68
N ASP A 26 -24.79 -41.95 -18.28
CA ASP A 26 -24.90 -40.64 -18.93
C ASP A 26 -24.90 -39.50 -17.91
N HIS A 27 -25.51 -39.67 -16.74
CA HIS A 27 -25.38 -38.71 -15.64
C HIS A 27 -23.95 -38.62 -15.10
N PHE A 28 -23.24 -39.75 -14.95
CA PHE A 28 -21.82 -39.72 -14.57
C PHE A 28 -20.97 -38.97 -15.61
N ARG A 29 -21.22 -39.18 -16.91
CA ARG A 29 -20.51 -38.44 -17.97
C ARG A 29 -20.75 -36.94 -17.88
N ARG A 30 -22.00 -36.52 -17.62
CA ARG A 30 -22.36 -35.10 -17.44
C ARG A 30 -21.68 -34.49 -16.21
N ILE A 31 -21.73 -35.19 -15.07
CA ILE A 31 -21.06 -34.75 -13.84
C ILE A 31 -19.55 -34.63 -14.09
N ALA A 32 -18.94 -35.62 -14.75
CA ALA A 32 -17.53 -35.60 -15.09
C ALA A 32 -17.15 -34.47 -16.07
N SER A 33 -18.08 -34.06 -16.95
CA SER A 33 -17.91 -32.88 -17.82
C SER A 33 -18.26 -31.55 -17.14
N GLY A 34 -18.63 -31.56 -15.85
CA GLY A 34 -19.02 -30.37 -15.10
C GLY A 34 -20.47 -29.90 -15.31
N ASP A 35 -21.29 -30.64 -16.05
CA ASP A 35 -22.73 -30.37 -16.17
C ASP A 35 -23.47 -30.99 -14.97
N LEU A 36 -23.74 -30.14 -13.97
CA LEU A 36 -24.53 -30.48 -12.79
C LEU A 36 -25.99 -29.99 -12.89
N THR A 37 -26.39 -29.45 -14.04
CA THR A 37 -27.69 -28.77 -14.21
C THR A 37 -28.83 -29.71 -14.54
N THR A 38 -28.51 -30.89 -15.07
CA THR A 38 -29.51 -31.87 -15.50
C THR A 38 -30.02 -32.65 -14.27
N PRO A 39 -31.33 -32.58 -13.94
CA PRO A 39 -31.89 -33.34 -12.83
C PRO A 39 -31.85 -34.84 -13.11
N ILE A 40 -31.48 -35.62 -12.10
CA ILE A 40 -31.50 -37.09 -12.16
C ILE A 40 -32.89 -37.57 -11.76
N ALA A 41 -33.64 -38.14 -12.70
CA ALA A 41 -34.97 -38.68 -12.44
C ALA A 41 -34.91 -39.99 -11.63
N SER A 42 -35.82 -40.17 -10.67
CA SER A 42 -35.96 -41.43 -9.95
C SER A 42 -36.47 -42.53 -10.90
N TYR A 43 -35.80 -43.68 -10.92
CA TYR A 43 -36.15 -44.76 -11.84
C TYR A 43 -36.14 -46.14 -11.16
N GLY A 44 -37.30 -46.81 -11.17
CA GLY A 44 -37.45 -48.21 -10.76
C GLY A 44 -37.11 -48.52 -9.30
N ARG A 45 -37.41 -49.75 -8.86
CA ARG A 45 -37.02 -50.28 -7.53
C ARG A 45 -35.99 -51.41 -7.61
N ASN A 46 -35.45 -51.65 -8.81
CA ASN A 46 -34.40 -52.64 -9.05
C ASN A 46 -33.05 -52.17 -8.50
N SER A 47 -32.05 -53.05 -8.51
CA SER A 47 -30.72 -52.76 -7.96
C SER A 47 -30.05 -51.53 -8.58
N ALA A 48 -30.31 -51.23 -9.86
CA ALA A 48 -29.79 -50.02 -10.51
C ALA A 48 -30.51 -48.75 -10.02
N GLY A 49 -31.84 -48.82 -9.85
CA GLY A 49 -32.65 -47.71 -9.32
C GLY A 49 -32.28 -47.32 -7.89
N GLN A 50 -31.80 -48.27 -7.07
CA GLN A 50 -31.30 -48.02 -5.71
C GLN A 50 -30.02 -47.18 -5.68
N LEU A 51 -29.30 -47.01 -6.79
CA LEU A 51 -28.12 -46.14 -6.89
C LEU A 51 -28.47 -44.67 -7.14
N ILE A 52 -29.68 -44.40 -7.67
CA ILE A 52 -30.11 -43.05 -8.05
C ILE A 52 -30.06 -42.06 -6.86
N PRO A 53 -30.54 -42.40 -5.64
CA PRO A 53 -30.44 -41.48 -4.50
C PRO A 53 -29.00 -41.06 -4.18
N TYR A 54 -28.04 -41.99 -4.21
CA TYR A 54 -26.63 -41.67 -3.98
C TYR A 54 -26.05 -40.77 -5.08
N LEU A 55 -26.46 -40.99 -6.33
CA LEU A 55 -26.06 -40.14 -7.45
C LEU A 55 -26.63 -38.72 -7.32
N GLN A 56 -27.88 -38.58 -6.87
CA GLN A 56 -28.51 -37.30 -6.56
C GLN A 56 -27.78 -36.57 -5.42
N ASP A 57 -27.45 -37.27 -4.34
CA ASP A 57 -26.70 -36.71 -3.21
C ASP A 57 -25.30 -36.25 -3.63
N MET A 58 -24.62 -37.02 -4.48
CA MET A 58 -23.31 -36.66 -5.04
C MET A 58 -23.42 -35.40 -5.91
N GLN A 59 -24.39 -35.34 -6.83
CA GLN A 59 -24.61 -34.16 -7.67
C GLN A 59 -24.91 -32.93 -6.80
N ALA A 60 -25.79 -33.05 -5.81
CA ALA A 60 -26.14 -31.96 -4.90
C ALA A 60 -24.93 -31.47 -4.09
N SER A 61 -24.07 -32.38 -3.63
CA SER A 61 -22.84 -32.03 -2.93
C SER A 61 -21.85 -31.28 -3.81
N LEU A 62 -21.65 -31.75 -5.05
CA LEU A 62 -20.80 -31.07 -6.03
C LEU A 62 -21.31 -29.67 -6.37
N VAL A 63 -22.63 -29.51 -6.56
CA VAL A 63 -23.27 -28.21 -6.78
C VAL A 63 -22.96 -27.26 -5.62
N ARG A 64 -23.17 -27.69 -4.37
CA ARG A 64 -22.86 -26.87 -3.19
C ARG A 64 -21.39 -26.46 -3.13
N THR A 65 -20.47 -27.39 -3.40
CA THR A 65 -19.03 -27.10 -3.42
C THR A 65 -18.68 -26.08 -4.49
N VAL A 66 -19.19 -26.23 -5.71
CA VAL A 66 -18.96 -25.28 -6.80
C VAL A 66 -19.51 -23.90 -6.46
N HIS A 67 -20.70 -23.81 -5.85
CA HIS A 67 -21.26 -22.55 -5.37
C HIS A 67 -20.37 -21.91 -4.31
N ALA A 68 -19.95 -22.66 -3.28
CA ALA A 68 -19.07 -22.13 -2.23
C ALA A 68 -17.74 -21.62 -2.79
N VAL A 69 -17.14 -22.33 -3.75
CA VAL A 69 -15.92 -21.88 -4.44
C VAL A 69 -16.19 -20.60 -5.23
N ARG A 70 -17.29 -20.53 -5.97
CA ARG A 70 -17.67 -19.33 -6.75
C ARG A 70 -17.88 -18.12 -5.84
N ASP A 71 -18.60 -18.29 -4.73
CA ASP A 71 -18.86 -17.21 -3.77
C ASP A 71 -17.55 -16.73 -3.13
N GLY A 72 -16.66 -17.65 -2.76
CA GLY A 72 -15.32 -17.30 -2.27
C GLY A 72 -14.47 -16.55 -3.31
N VAL A 73 -14.56 -16.90 -4.59
CA VAL A 73 -13.87 -16.16 -5.67
C VAL A 73 -14.43 -14.75 -5.82
N VAL A 74 -15.75 -14.57 -5.70
CA VAL A 74 -16.38 -13.23 -5.74
C VAL A 74 -15.88 -12.36 -4.57
N GLU A 75 -15.81 -12.92 -3.37
CA GLU A 75 -15.29 -12.24 -2.19
C GLU A 75 -13.80 -11.87 -2.34
N ILE A 76 -12.96 -12.80 -2.82
CA ILE A 76 -11.54 -12.55 -3.09
C ILE A 76 -11.38 -11.44 -4.13
N ASN A 77 -12.19 -11.43 -5.19
CA ASN A 77 -12.12 -10.40 -6.23
C ASN A 77 -12.52 -9.02 -5.70
N ALA A 78 -13.55 -8.95 -4.84
CA ALA A 78 -13.94 -7.73 -4.17
C ALA A 78 -12.81 -7.20 -3.26
N GLY A 79 -12.26 -8.06 -2.39
CA GLY A 79 -11.14 -7.70 -1.51
C GLY A 79 -9.87 -7.29 -2.28
N SER A 80 -9.57 -7.97 -3.38
CA SER A 80 -8.43 -7.61 -4.24
C SER A 80 -8.61 -6.23 -4.90
N SER A 81 -9.83 -5.89 -5.30
CA SER A 81 -10.16 -4.58 -5.87
C SER A 81 -10.03 -3.47 -4.81
N GLU A 82 -10.46 -3.73 -3.58
CA GLU A 82 -10.31 -2.82 -2.46
C GLU A 82 -8.83 -2.60 -2.10
N ILE A 83 -8.02 -3.67 -2.05
CA ILE A 83 -6.56 -3.58 -1.84
C ILE A 83 -5.91 -2.74 -2.94
N ALA A 84 -6.26 -2.98 -4.21
CA ALA A 84 -5.70 -2.22 -5.33
C ALA A 84 -6.01 -0.72 -5.22
N ALA A 85 -7.27 -0.37 -4.89
CA ALA A 85 -7.67 1.01 -4.66
C ALA A 85 -6.93 1.64 -3.46
N GLY A 86 -6.83 0.90 -2.35
CA GLY A 86 -6.10 1.34 -1.16
C GLY A 86 -4.61 1.56 -1.42
N ASN A 87 -3.97 0.69 -2.21
CA ASN A 87 -2.57 0.82 -2.58
C ASN A 87 -2.33 2.05 -3.48
N GLY A 88 -3.25 2.36 -4.39
CA GLY A 88 -3.21 3.60 -5.19
C GLY A 88 -3.23 4.85 -4.31
N ALA A 89 -4.17 4.92 -3.36
CA ALA A 89 -4.26 6.04 -2.42
C ALA A 89 -3.02 6.15 -1.51
N LEU A 90 -2.44 5.01 -1.09
CA LEU A 90 -1.22 4.99 -0.29
C LEU A 90 -0.01 5.49 -1.09
N SER A 91 0.11 5.08 -2.36
CA SER A 91 1.17 5.56 -3.27
C SER A 91 1.09 7.07 -3.43
N GLU A 92 -0.11 7.60 -3.72
CA GLU A 92 -0.34 9.03 -3.88
C GLU A 92 0.01 9.81 -2.60
N ARG A 93 -0.37 9.28 -1.43
CA ARG A 93 0.02 9.88 -0.14
C ARG A 93 1.54 9.84 0.07
N SER A 94 2.20 8.76 -0.33
CA SER A 94 3.65 8.59 -0.18
C SER A 94 4.41 9.55 -1.09
N GLU A 95 3.94 9.76 -2.33
CA GLU A 95 4.45 10.75 -3.27
C GLU A 95 4.28 12.18 -2.72
N ARG A 96 3.09 12.51 -2.19
CA ARG A 96 2.86 13.81 -1.54
C ARG A 96 3.76 14.02 -0.33
N GLN A 97 3.96 12.99 0.50
CA GLN A 97 4.85 13.07 1.65
C GLN A 97 6.31 13.25 1.23
N ALA A 98 6.76 12.55 0.19
CA ALA A 98 8.10 12.74 -0.37
C ALA A 98 8.30 14.18 -0.87
N ALA A 99 7.30 14.75 -1.55
CA ALA A 99 7.34 16.14 -1.99
C ALA A 99 7.44 17.13 -0.82
N HIS A 100 6.66 16.93 0.25
CA HIS A 100 6.76 17.76 1.47
C HIS A 100 8.12 17.64 2.16
N LEU A 101 8.73 16.45 2.16
CA LEU A 101 10.08 16.27 2.69
C LEU A 101 11.13 16.99 1.84
N GLN A 102 10.97 17.00 0.51
CA GLN A 102 11.84 17.78 -0.38
C GLN A 102 11.70 19.29 -0.14
N GLU A 103 10.48 19.80 0.03
CA GLU A 103 10.24 21.21 0.37
C GLU A 103 10.83 21.58 1.75
N THR A 104 10.69 20.67 2.74
CA THR A 104 11.29 20.85 4.06
C THR A 104 12.82 20.87 3.98
N ALA A 105 13.43 19.98 3.19
CA ALA A 105 14.87 19.96 2.98
C ALA A 105 15.37 21.26 2.32
N ALA A 106 14.68 21.73 1.27
CA ALA A 106 15.00 23.01 0.63
C ALA A 106 14.89 24.20 1.59
N SER A 107 13.84 24.22 2.43
CA SER A 107 13.67 25.23 3.47
C SER A 107 14.81 25.20 4.50
N MET A 108 15.29 24.00 4.86
CA MET A 108 16.44 23.84 5.75
C MET A 108 17.76 24.30 5.12
N GLU A 109 17.93 24.14 3.81
CA GLU A 109 19.08 24.69 3.08
C GLU A 109 19.08 26.23 3.09
N GLU A 110 17.92 26.86 2.86
CA GLU A 110 17.75 28.31 2.92
C GLU A 110 17.99 28.86 4.34
N LEU A 111 17.43 28.19 5.36
CA LEU A 111 17.69 28.52 6.76
C LEU A 111 19.18 28.41 7.10
N THR A 112 19.85 27.35 6.62
CA THR A 112 21.29 27.17 6.84
C THR A 112 22.10 28.29 6.17
N ALA A 113 21.73 28.71 4.96
CA ALA A 113 22.37 29.83 4.28
C ALA A 113 22.19 31.13 5.08
N THR A 114 20.98 31.40 5.56
CA THR A 114 20.66 32.57 6.39
C THR A 114 21.46 32.57 7.70
N VAL A 115 21.56 31.42 8.38
CA VAL A 115 22.37 31.29 9.60
C VAL A 115 23.85 31.55 9.32
N ARG A 116 24.41 31.03 8.22
CA ARG A 116 25.79 31.32 7.81
C ARG A 116 26.01 32.80 7.55
N GLN A 117 25.06 33.47 6.89
CA GLN A 117 25.12 34.89 6.63
C GLN A 117 25.08 35.70 7.94
N ASN A 118 24.19 35.36 8.86
CA ASN A 118 24.11 35.99 10.18
C ASN A 118 25.41 35.82 10.99
N ALA A 119 26.03 34.64 10.94
CA ALA A 119 27.31 34.39 11.58
C ALA A 119 28.46 35.20 10.94
N ALA A 120 28.43 35.42 9.63
CA ALA A 120 29.38 36.30 8.95
C ALA A 120 29.19 37.78 9.37
N HIS A 121 27.94 38.25 9.38
CA HIS A 121 27.60 39.61 9.85
C HIS A 121 28.02 39.85 11.29
N ALA A 122 27.79 38.90 12.19
CA ALA A 122 28.20 39.00 13.59
C ALA A 122 29.73 39.08 13.73
N ARG A 123 30.49 38.31 12.94
CA ARG A 123 31.95 38.40 12.90
C ARG A 123 32.42 39.77 12.40
N GLN A 124 31.86 40.25 11.29
CA GLN A 124 32.21 41.55 10.74
C GLN A 124 31.88 42.71 11.71
N ALA A 125 30.74 42.65 12.39
CA ALA A 125 30.38 43.62 13.43
C ALA A 125 31.36 43.60 14.62
N SER A 126 31.82 42.42 15.03
CA SER A 126 32.83 42.24 16.07
C SER A 126 34.18 42.87 15.67
N GLU A 127 34.64 42.61 14.45
CA GLU A 127 35.87 43.20 13.90
C GLU A 127 35.77 44.73 13.80
N LEU A 128 34.62 45.25 13.34
CA LEU A 128 34.38 46.69 13.27
C LEU A 128 34.40 47.34 14.67
N ALA A 129 33.75 46.72 15.66
CA ALA A 129 33.76 47.18 17.04
C ALA A 129 35.18 47.22 17.62
N ALA A 130 35.98 46.17 17.39
CA ALA A 130 37.37 46.12 17.81
C ALA A 130 38.21 47.24 17.16
N SER A 131 38.03 47.47 15.85
CA SER A 131 38.73 48.56 15.14
C SER A 131 38.36 49.95 15.68
N THR A 132 37.09 50.16 16.02
CA THR A 132 36.59 51.42 16.58
C THR A 132 37.14 51.63 18.00
N GLN A 133 37.25 50.56 18.78
CA GLN A 133 37.84 50.62 20.12
C GLN A 133 39.34 50.97 20.07
N ASN A 134 40.08 50.42 19.10
CA ASN A 134 41.47 50.80 18.84
C ASN A 134 41.59 52.28 18.46
N ALA A 135 40.77 52.75 17.52
CA ALA A 135 40.77 54.16 17.10
C ALA A 135 40.42 55.12 18.26
N ALA A 136 39.47 54.73 19.12
CA ALA A 136 39.14 55.49 20.32
C ALA A 136 40.31 55.53 21.33
N SER A 137 41.05 54.43 21.49
CA SER A 137 42.26 54.39 22.32
C SER A 137 43.35 55.33 21.80
N ASP A 138 43.63 55.29 20.50
CA ASP A 138 44.61 56.17 19.86
C ASP A 138 44.20 57.65 19.99
N GLY A 139 42.91 57.95 19.81
CA GLY A 139 42.34 59.27 20.02
C GLY A 139 42.51 59.76 21.47
N ASN A 140 42.30 58.88 22.46
CA ASN A 140 42.54 59.20 23.86
C ASN A 140 44.03 59.53 24.13
N THR A 141 44.97 58.76 23.57
CA THR A 141 46.41 59.07 23.67
C THR A 141 46.76 60.41 23.01
N ALA A 142 46.14 60.74 21.87
CA ALA A 142 46.32 62.04 21.23
C ALA A 142 45.81 63.19 22.12
N MET A 143 44.63 63.05 22.71
CA MET A 143 44.08 64.05 23.64
C MET A 143 44.94 64.22 24.90
N GLN A 144 45.49 63.14 25.46
CA GLN A 144 46.43 63.22 26.58
C GLN A 144 47.68 64.04 26.22
N ARG A 145 48.22 63.89 25.00
CA ARG A 145 49.35 64.72 24.51
C ARG A 145 48.96 66.20 24.38
N VAL A 146 47.76 66.51 23.90
CA VAL A 146 47.25 67.89 23.82
C VAL A 146 47.13 68.50 25.21
N VAL A 147 46.54 67.78 26.17
CA VAL A 147 46.41 68.25 27.57
C VAL A 147 47.79 68.49 28.19
N ALA A 148 48.73 67.56 28.03
CA ALA A 148 50.10 67.73 28.53
C ALA A 148 50.81 68.95 27.91
N THR A 149 50.57 69.21 26.62
CA THR A 149 51.12 70.37 25.92
C THR A 149 50.49 71.67 26.43
N MET A 150 49.16 71.71 26.65
CA MET A 150 48.49 72.86 27.26
C MET A 150 49.02 73.16 28.66
N GLN A 151 49.22 72.13 29.49
CA GLN A 151 49.81 72.28 30.82
C GLN A 151 51.25 72.80 30.77
N ALA A 152 52.04 72.37 29.78
CA ALA A 152 53.40 72.89 29.59
C ALA A 152 53.41 74.38 29.16
N ILE A 153 52.41 74.83 28.42
CA ILE A 153 52.23 76.25 28.05
C ILE A 153 51.78 77.07 29.26
N GLU A 154 50.82 76.58 30.05
CA GLU A 154 50.34 77.27 31.26
C GLU A 154 51.41 77.33 32.38
N GLY A 155 52.25 76.29 32.48
CA GLY A 155 53.35 76.21 33.46
C GLY A 155 54.64 76.91 33.02
N ALA A 156 54.71 77.44 31.79
CA ALA A 156 55.85 78.23 31.33
C ALA A 156 55.80 79.61 32.02
N PRO A 157 56.80 79.97 32.86
CA PRO A 157 56.81 81.29 33.48
C PRO A 157 56.95 82.35 32.39
N ALA A 158 56.13 83.40 32.47
CA ALA A 158 56.27 84.59 31.65
C ALA A 158 57.66 85.21 31.93
N SER A 159 58.64 84.87 31.09
CA SER A 159 59.94 85.53 31.04
C SER A 159 59.95 86.52 29.89
N GLY A 160 60.00 87.81 30.25
CA GLY A 160 60.13 88.97 29.36
C GLY A 160 58.82 89.76 29.27
N HIS A 161 58.68 90.93 29.90
CA HIS A 161 59.61 92.06 29.98
C HIS A 161 59.56 92.74 31.35
#